data_AF-A0AAE3U3J4-F1
#
_entry.id   AF-A0AAE3U3J4-F1
#
_cell.length_a   1.000
_cell.length_b   1.000
_cell.length_c   1.000
_cell.angle_alpha   90.00
_cell.angle_beta   90.00
_cell.angle_gamma   90.00
#
_symmetry.space_group_name_H-M   'P 1'
#
loop_
_entity.id
_entity.type
_entity.pdbx_description
1 polymer ?
#
loop_
_entity_poly.entity_id
_entity_poly.type
_entity_poly.pdbx_seq_one_letter_code
_entity_poly.pdbx_strand_id
1 'polypeptide(L)'
;MNSSKCTPSNAGLTVSHPHMPESRPDVATTIRHLEPPAGISANMHAVNVCLSALALRIQATMRWFDQDVPDIAVARRTAANLVDDIARLEMHVARLDA
;
A
#
# COMPACT_ATOMS: atom_id res chain seq x y z
N MET A 1 -60.16 14.32 -22.36
CA MET A 1 -58.78 13.84 -22.61
C MET A 1 -57.85 14.88 -22.03
N ASN A 2 -57.42 14.71 -20.78
CA ASN A 2 -56.59 15.68 -20.07
C ASN A 2 -55.17 15.13 -20.00
N SER A 3 -54.24 15.81 -20.67
CA SER A 3 -52.82 15.49 -20.70
C SER A 3 -52.15 16.05 -19.45
N SER A 4 -51.98 15.23 -18.42
CA SER A 4 -51.10 15.55 -17.29
C SER A 4 -49.66 15.19 -17.66
N LYS A 5 -48.86 16.20 -17.98
CA LYS A 5 -47.40 16.11 -18.13
C LYS A 5 -46.78 15.79 -16.77
N CYS A 6 -46.26 14.58 -16.58
CA CYS A 6 -45.32 14.28 -15.51
C CYS A 6 -43.94 14.81 -15.91
N THR A 7 -43.41 15.77 -15.17
CA THR A 7 -41.99 16.15 -15.22
C THR A 7 -41.20 15.24 -14.28
N PRO A 8 -40.04 14.69 -14.68
CA PRO A 8 -39.15 14.02 -13.75
C PRO A 8 -38.45 15.06 -12.88
N SER A 9 -38.66 14.96 -11.57
CA SER A 9 -37.93 15.72 -10.54
C SER A 9 -36.49 15.23 -10.52
N ASN A 10 -35.57 15.99 -11.11
CA ASN A 10 -34.13 15.80 -10.96
C ASN A 10 -33.72 16.22 -9.53
N ALA A 11 -33.99 15.35 -8.57
CA ALA A 11 -33.30 15.38 -7.28
C ALA A 11 -31.88 14.83 -7.50
N GLY A 12 -31.00 15.68 -8.04
CA GLY A 12 -29.58 15.43 -8.09
C GLY A 12 -29.04 15.38 -6.66
N LEU A 13 -28.90 14.17 -6.11
CA LEU A 13 -28.07 13.91 -4.93
C LEU A 13 -26.61 14.17 -5.32
N THR A 14 -26.19 15.42 -5.26
CA THR A 14 -24.77 15.76 -5.28
C THR A 14 -24.19 15.32 -3.94
N VAL A 15 -23.60 14.13 -3.91
CA VAL A 15 -22.70 13.72 -2.83
C VAL A 15 -21.44 14.57 -2.97
N SER A 16 -21.46 15.75 -2.34
CA SER A 16 -20.26 16.55 -2.13
C SER A 16 -19.35 15.77 -1.19
N HIS A 17 -18.42 15.00 -1.75
CA HIS A 17 -17.30 14.47 -0.97
C HIS A 17 -16.55 15.68 -0.40
N PRO A 18 -16.45 15.83 0.93
CA PRO A 18 -15.53 16.80 1.48
C PRO A 18 -14.14 16.45 0.97
N HIS A 19 -13.54 17.35 0.20
CA HIS A 19 -12.16 17.29 -0.23
C HIS A 19 -11.29 17.39 1.03
N MET A 20 -11.11 16.26 1.73
CA MET A 20 -10.09 16.13 2.76
C MET A 20 -8.77 16.55 2.10
N PRO A 21 -8.05 17.54 2.65
CA PRO A 21 -6.71 17.82 2.16
C PRO A 21 -5.92 16.52 2.27
N GLU A 22 -5.40 16.05 1.14
CA GLU A 22 -4.40 14.99 1.11
C GLU A 22 -3.17 15.55 1.83
N SER A 23 -3.14 15.44 3.17
CA SER A 23 -1.93 15.63 3.95
C SER A 23 -0.97 14.54 3.52
N ARG A 24 -0.14 14.85 2.52
CA ARG A 24 1.00 14.02 2.18
C ARG A 24 1.81 13.88 3.46
N PRO A 25 2.04 12.66 3.94
CA PRO A 25 2.77 12.47 5.19
C PRO A 25 4.12 13.16 5.05
N ASP A 26 4.43 14.02 6.02
CA ASP A 26 5.72 14.67 6.09
C ASP A 26 6.81 13.60 6.13
N VAL A 27 7.79 13.73 5.23
CA VAL A 27 8.87 12.77 5.06
C VAL A 27 9.72 12.73 6.33
N ALA A 28 9.96 13.88 6.98
CA ALA A 28 10.73 13.93 8.21
C ALA A 28 10.03 13.18 9.35
N THR A 29 8.72 13.38 9.49
CA THR A 29 7.88 12.65 10.44
C THR A 29 7.89 11.15 10.16
N THR A 30 7.79 10.75 8.90
CA THR A 30 7.82 9.33 8.50
C THR A 30 9.17 8.68 8.80
N ILE A 31 10.29 9.36 8.52
CA ILE A 31 11.64 8.88 8.82
C ILE A 31 11.80 8.68 10.33
N ARG A 32 11.33 9.62 11.15
CA ARG A 32 11.35 9.48 12.62
C ARG A 32 10.58 8.25 13.11
N HIS A 33 9.48 7.91 12.47
CA HIS A 33 8.71 6.69 12.79
C HIS A 33 9.40 5.39 12.34
N LEU A 34 10.40 5.49 11.46
CA LEU A 34 11.22 4.38 10.97
C LEU A 34 12.57 4.29 11.69
N GLU A 35 12.83 5.11 12.71
CA GLU A 35 14.04 4.98 13.51
C GLU A 35 13.98 3.73 14.41
N PRO A 36 15.13 3.11 14.73
CA PRO A 36 15.17 1.99 15.65
C PRO A 36 14.63 2.40 17.03
N PRO A 37 13.69 1.65 17.61
CA PRO A 37 13.25 1.90 18.98
C PRO A 37 14.39 1.59 19.96
N ALA A 38 14.35 2.24 21.13
CA ALA A 38 15.34 2.04 22.18
C ALA A 38 15.44 0.55 22.56
N GLY A 39 16.68 0.03 22.61
CA GLY A 39 16.95 -1.37 22.97
C GLY A 39 16.99 -2.36 21.80
N ILE A 40 16.77 -1.92 20.55
CA ILE A 40 16.94 -2.75 19.35
C ILE A 40 18.14 -2.25 18.54
N SER A 41 18.97 -3.18 18.04
CA SER A 41 20.08 -2.82 17.16
C SER A 41 19.59 -2.31 15.80
N ALA A 42 20.34 -1.41 15.17
CA ALA A 42 19.97 -0.87 13.86
C ALA A 42 19.80 -1.98 12.80
N ASN A 43 20.61 -3.05 12.86
CA ASN A 43 20.50 -4.18 11.94
C ASN A 43 19.21 -4.98 12.19
N MET A 44 18.85 -5.25 13.45
CA MET A 44 17.63 -6.00 13.78
C MET A 44 16.37 -5.19 13.41
N HIS A 45 16.42 -3.88 13.62
CA HIS A 45 15.36 -2.99 13.17
C HIS A 45 15.22 -2.97 11.64
N ALA A 46 16.34 -2.92 10.90
CA ALA A 46 16.32 -2.98 9.44
C ALA A 46 15.70 -4.30 8.93
N VAL A 47 16.00 -5.43 9.56
CA VAL A 47 15.37 -6.72 9.27
C VAL A 47 13.85 -6.65 9.52
N ASN A 48 13.41 -6.13 10.66
CA ASN A 48 11.98 -6.00 10.99
C ASN A 48 11.22 -5.09 10.01
N VAL A 49 11.82 -3.97 9.61
CA VAL A 49 11.25 -3.06 8.61
C VAL A 49 11.16 -3.76 7.26
N CYS A 50 12.20 -4.47 6.83
CA CYS A 50 12.22 -5.20 5.57
C CYS A 50 11.16 -6.31 5.53
N LEU A 51 11.02 -7.10 6.60
CA LEU A 51 9.98 -8.12 6.75
C LEU A 51 8.57 -7.53 6.70
N SER A 52 8.35 -6.41 7.38
CA SER A 52 7.05 -5.73 7.41
C SER A 52 6.67 -5.20 6.02
N ALA A 53 7.62 -4.59 5.32
CA ALA A 53 7.42 -4.12 3.94
C ALA A 53 7.10 -5.28 2.99
N LEU A 54 7.82 -6.39 3.10
CA LEU A 54 7.59 -7.60 2.31
C LEU A 54 6.18 -8.18 2.57
N ALA A 55 5.77 -8.30 3.83
CA ALA A 55 4.45 -8.79 4.20
C ALA A 55 3.32 -7.92 3.65
N LEU A 56 3.44 -6.59 3.77
CA LEU A 56 2.49 -5.64 3.21
C LEU A 56 2.40 -5.76 1.69
N ARG A 57 3.54 -5.92 1.01
CA ARG A 57 3.59 -6.10 -0.44
C ARG A 57 2.94 -7.40 -0.87
N ILE A 58 3.21 -8.53 -0.19
CA ILE A 58 2.55 -9.80 -0.47
C ILE A 58 1.03 -9.67 -0.30
N GLN A 59 0.56 -9.11 0.83
CA GLN A 59 -0.87 -8.91 1.07
C GLN A 59 -1.52 -8.02 0.01
N ALA A 60 -0.87 -6.91 -0.35
CA ALA A 60 -1.34 -6.03 -1.41
C ALA A 60 -1.44 -6.78 -2.74
N THR A 61 -0.46 -7.64 -3.05
CA THR A 61 -0.38 -8.44 -4.28
C THR A 61 -1.45 -9.52 -4.35
N MET A 62 -1.74 -10.21 -3.25
CA MET A 62 -2.78 -11.25 -3.21
C MET A 62 -4.15 -10.71 -3.62
N ARG A 63 -4.45 -9.43 -3.33
CA ARG A 63 -5.68 -8.77 -3.80
C ARG A 63 -5.77 -8.62 -5.33
N TRP A 64 -4.63 -8.64 -6.04
CA TRP A 64 -4.61 -8.59 -7.51
C TRP A 64 -4.88 -9.94 -8.15
N PHE A 65 -4.45 -11.02 -7.49
CA PHE A 65 -4.75 -12.37 -7.95
C PHE A 65 -6.22 -12.75 -7.75
N ASP A 66 -6.95 -12.02 -6.91
CA ASP A 66 -8.38 -12.18 -6.65
C ASP A 66 -9.26 -11.39 -7.63
N GLN A 67 -8.72 -10.96 -8.78
CA GLN A 67 -9.46 -10.26 -9.84
C GLN A 67 -9.91 -11.23 -10.95
N ASP A 68 -11.10 -11.00 -11.51
CA ASP A 68 -11.69 -11.83 -12.57
C ASP A 68 -10.81 -11.95 -13.84
N VAL A 69 -9.95 -10.96 -14.09
CA VAL A 69 -8.97 -10.98 -15.18
C VAL A 69 -7.60 -10.58 -14.61
N PRO A 70 -6.70 -11.53 -14.35
CA PRO A 70 -5.39 -11.23 -13.79
C PRO A 70 -4.50 -10.52 -14.80
N ASP A 71 -3.97 -9.34 -14.45
CA ASP A 71 -2.94 -8.66 -15.23
C ASP A 71 -1.58 -9.37 -15.03
N ILE A 72 -1.21 -10.19 -16.02
CA ILE A 72 0.02 -10.97 -16.01
C ILE A 72 1.27 -10.08 -16.00
N ALA A 73 1.24 -8.91 -16.63
CA ALA A 73 2.39 -8.00 -16.67
C ALA A 73 2.65 -7.40 -15.29
N VAL A 74 1.58 -7.02 -14.58
CA VAL A 74 1.65 -6.57 -13.19
C VAL A 74 2.11 -7.71 -12.29
N ALA A 75 1.53 -8.90 -12.40
CA ALA A 75 1.94 -10.07 -11.61
C ALA A 75 3.44 -10.38 -11.77
N ARG A 76 3.96 -10.35 -13.01
CA ARG A 76 5.39 -10.56 -13.28
C ARG A 76 6.28 -9.48 -12.65
N ARG A 77 5.89 -8.20 -12.77
CA ARG A 77 6.64 -7.09 -12.16
C ARG A 77 6.66 -7.23 -10.63
N THR A 78 5.53 -7.61 -10.05
CA THR A 78 5.42 -7.80 -8.62
C THR A 78 6.25 -8.98 -8.12
N ALA A 79 6.27 -10.10 -8.86
CA ALA A 79 7.15 -11.22 -8.55
C ALA A 79 8.63 -10.82 -8.59
N ALA A 80 9.06 -10.05 -9.60
CA ALA A 80 10.44 -9.54 -9.67
C ALA A 80 10.78 -8.65 -8.46
N ASN A 81 9.88 -7.73 -8.09
CA ASN A 81 10.07 -6.87 -6.93
C ASN A 81 10.16 -7.67 -5.61
N LEU A 82 9.38 -8.75 -5.46
CA LEU A 82 9.45 -9.63 -4.28
C LEU A 82 10.79 -10.34 -4.18
N VAL A 83 11.35 -10.80 -5.31
CA VAL A 83 12.69 -11.41 -5.35
C VAL A 83 13.75 -10.41 -4.88
N ASP A 84 13.69 -9.17 -5.37
CA ASP A 84 14.62 -8.11 -4.96
C ASP A 84 14.49 -7.78 -3.46
N ASP A 85 13.26 -7.73 -2.94
CA ASP A 85 13.01 -7.48 -1.52
C ASP A 85 13.55 -8.62 -0.63
N ILE A 86 13.42 -9.88 -1.06
CA ILE A 86 13.98 -11.05 -0.37
C ILE A 86 15.51 -10.98 -0.35
N ALA A 87 16.15 -10.66 -1.47
CA ALA A 87 17.62 -10.51 -1.53
C ALA A 87 18.13 -9.40 -0.58
N ARG A 88 17.38 -8.30 -0.45
CA ARG A 88 17.69 -7.23 0.52
C ARG A 88 17.55 -7.72 1.96
N LEU A 89 16.51 -8.49 2.26
CA LEU A 89 16.33 -9.10 3.57
C LEU A 89 17.49 -10.03 3.93
N GLU A 90 17.89 -10.91 3.01
CA GLU A 90 19.05 -11.81 3.20
C GLU A 90 20.32 -11.02 3.52
N MET A 91 20.57 -9.91 2.82
CA MET A 91 21.71 -9.02 3.12
C MET A 91 21.63 -8.44 4.54
N HIS A 92 20.45 -8.03 4.99
CA HIS A 92 20.27 -7.50 6.35
C HIS A 92 20.46 -8.58 7.41
N VAL A 93 19.98 -9.81 7.16
CA VAL A 93 20.17 -10.96 8.05
C VAL A 93 21.64 -11.34 8.13
N ALA A 94 22.37 -11.40 7.02
CA ALA A 94 23.80 -11.70 7.01
C ALA A 94 24.63 -10.70 7.84
N ARG A 95 24.17 -9.45 7.97
CA ARG A 95 24.80 -8.43 8.83
C ARG A 95 24.49 -8.60 10.32
N LEU A 96 23.56 -9.48 10.70
CA LEU A 96 23.34 -9.88 12.09
C LEU A 96 24.26 -11.02 12.52
N ASP A 97 24.71 -11.85 11.57
CA ASP A 97 25.60 -12.99 11.82
C ASP A 97 27.09 -12.62 11.85
N ALA A 98 27.44 -11.41 11.42
CA ALA A 98 28.82 -10.88 11.35
C ALA A 98 29.16 -9.98 12.55
#